data_AF-A0A504USZ0-F1
#
_entry.id   AF-A0A504USZ0-F1
#
_cell.length_a   1.000
_cell.length_b   1.000
_cell.length_c   1.000
_cell.angle_alpha   90.00
_cell.angle_beta   90.00
_cell.angle_gamma   90.00
#
_symmetry.space_group_name_H-M   'P 1'
#
loop_
_entity.id
_entity.type
_entity.pdbx_description
1 polymer ?
#
loop_
_entity_poly.entity_id
_entity_poly.type
_entity_poly.pdbx_seq_one_letter_code
_entity_poly.pdbx_strand_id
1 'polypeptide(L)'
;MSDGSHAIRFEAEVVRFDGPGGWHGVFLPPDAASEARFFGRANTLGAITVRAQIGVTKIKTSLFPDKRRDSFLLPLKAELRGRENIEEGDPITVTLLVDT
;
A
#
# COMPACT_ATOMS: atom_id res chain seq x y z
N MET A 1 11.05 -24.66 3.02
CA MET A 1 10.88 -23.33 3.65
C MET A 1 9.57 -22.81 3.11
N SER A 2 8.53 -22.78 3.94
CA SER A 2 7.19 -22.43 3.47
C SER A 2 7.19 -20.97 3.02
N ASP A 3 7.16 -20.78 1.71
CA ASP A 3 6.87 -19.52 1.02
C ASP A 3 5.39 -19.17 1.27
N GLY A 4 5.08 -18.82 2.51
CA GLY A 4 3.77 -18.30 2.86
C GLY A 4 3.73 -16.84 2.44
N SER A 5 2.91 -16.51 1.44
CA SER A 5 2.48 -15.13 1.25
C SER A 5 1.09 -14.97 1.85
N HIS A 6 0.88 -13.93 2.66
CA HIS A 6 -0.43 -13.59 3.21
C HIS A 6 -1.08 -12.51 2.34
N ALA A 7 -2.31 -12.76 1.90
CA ALA A 7 -3.06 -11.85 1.05
C ALA A 7 -3.98 -10.96 1.90
N ILE A 8 -3.84 -9.64 1.75
CA ILE A 8 -4.68 -8.64 2.43
C ILE A 8 -5.40 -7.84 1.35
N ARG A 9 -6.73 -7.82 1.35
CA ARG A 9 -7.53 -7.05 0.39
C ARG A 9 -8.35 -6.00 1.12
N PHE A 10 -8.30 -4.77 0.63
CA PHE A 10 -9.04 -3.65 1.21
C PHE A 10 -9.38 -2.59 0.16
N GLU A 11 -10.29 -1.70 0.51
CA GLU A 11 -10.58 -0.48 -0.24
C GLU A 11 -10.05 0.74 0.52
N ALA A 12 -9.54 1.72 -0.21
CA ALA A 12 -9.05 2.97 0.37
C ALA A 12 -9.17 4.11 -0.65
N GLU A 13 -9.36 5.32 -0.12
CA GLU A 13 -9.41 6.55 -0.92
C GLU A 13 -7.99 7.06 -1.23
N VAL A 14 -7.78 7.45 -2.48
CA VAL A 14 -6.52 8.02 -2.93
C VAL A 14 -6.36 9.43 -2.42
N VAL A 15 -5.30 9.66 -1.66
CA VAL A 15 -4.94 10.98 -1.15
C VAL A 15 -3.76 11.55 -1.92
N ARG A 16 -3.80 12.85 -2.18
CA ARG A 16 -2.68 13.61 -2.69
C ARG A 16 -1.93 14.28 -1.53
N PHE A 17 -0.61 14.29 -1.63
CA PHE A 17 0.26 15.01 -0.69
C PHE A 17 0.82 16.27 -1.35
N ASP A 18 0.85 17.35 -0.58
CA ASP A 18 1.50 18.59 -0.98
C ASP A 18 3.03 18.41 -1.03
N GLY A 19 3.63 18.75 -2.17
CA GLY A 19 5.07 18.69 -2.36
C GLY A 19 5.50 18.57 -3.83
N PRO A 20 6.80 18.76 -4.12
CA PRO A 20 7.34 18.61 -5.47
C PRO A 20 7.02 17.21 -6.03
N GLY A 21 6.36 17.16 -7.18
CA GLY A 21 6.06 15.91 -7.89
C GLY A 21 4.65 15.34 -7.69
N GLY A 22 3.78 15.98 -6.91
CA GLY A 22 2.36 15.60 -6.81
C GLY A 22 2.17 14.14 -6.38
N TRP A 23 2.71 13.80 -5.21
CA TRP A 23 2.69 12.43 -4.69
C TRP A 23 1.27 12.00 -4.33
N HIS A 24 0.93 10.76 -4.67
CA HIS A 24 -0.34 10.15 -4.32
C HIS A 24 -0.09 8.87 -3.52
N GLY A 25 -1.04 8.50 -2.69
CA GLY A 25 -0.97 7.26 -1.92
C GLY A 25 -2.33 6.88 -1.35
N VAL A 26 -2.37 5.72 -0.72
CA VAL A 26 -3.50 5.31 0.11
C VAL A 26 -3.02 4.92 1.49
N PHE A 27 -3.83 5.20 2.50
CA PHE A 27 -3.61 4.68 3.84
C PHE A 27 -4.38 3.38 4.01
N LEU A 28 -3.74 2.39 4.64
CA LEU A 28 -4.41 1.13 4.95
C LEU A 28 -5.53 1.38 5.99
N PRO A 29 -6.73 0.79 5.79
CA PRO A 29 -7.74 0.70 6.85
C PRO A 29 -7.20 -0.03 8.09
N PRO A 30 -7.78 0.17 9.29
CA PRO A 30 -7.27 -0.38 10.54
C PRO A 30 -7.00 -1.89 10.52
N ASP A 31 -7.93 -2.67 9.94
CA ASP A 31 -7.81 -4.13 9.87
C ASP A 31 -6.65 -4.55 8.97
N ALA A 32 -6.58 -3.97 7.77
CA ALA A 32 -5.47 -4.22 6.83
C ALA A 32 -4.12 -3.80 7.40
N ALA A 33 -4.07 -2.68 8.12
CA ALA A 33 -2.85 -2.22 8.77
C ALA A 33 -2.43 -3.18 9.90
N SER A 34 -3.37 -3.71 10.67
CA SER A 34 -3.12 -4.70 11.72
C SER A 34 -2.61 -6.02 11.14
N GLU A 35 -3.23 -6.52 10.07
CA GLU A 35 -2.77 -7.72 9.36
C GLU A 35 -1.37 -7.52 8.76
N ALA A 36 -1.11 -6.37 8.14
CA ALA A 36 0.20 -6.06 7.59
C ALA A 36 1.28 -6.02 8.68
N ARG A 37 0.98 -5.48 9.88
CA ARG A 37 1.89 -5.53 11.04
C ARG A 37 2.14 -6.95 11.52
N PHE A 38 1.10 -7.79 11.53
CA PHE A 38 1.17 -9.14 12.09
C PHE A 38 1.95 -10.10 11.18
N PHE A 39 1.66 -10.07 9.88
CA PHE A 39 2.26 -10.98 8.90
C PHE A 39 3.52 -10.41 8.23
N GLY A 40 3.70 -9.09 8.25
CA GLY A 40 4.77 -8.42 7.53
C GLY A 40 6.09 -8.34 8.29
N ARG A 41 7.17 -8.46 7.53
CA ARG A 41 8.53 -8.24 8.04
C ARG A 41 8.97 -6.81 7.78
N ALA A 42 8.90 -5.99 8.83
CA ALA A 42 9.37 -4.61 8.79
C ALA A 42 10.92 -4.56 8.81
N ASN A 43 11.49 -3.67 7.99
CA ASN A 43 12.93 -3.38 8.04
C ASN A 43 13.28 -2.45 9.23
N THR A 44 14.54 -2.05 9.34
CA THR A 44 15.03 -1.14 10.39
C THR A 44 14.33 0.22 10.43
N LEU A 45 13.69 0.63 9.33
CA LEU A 45 12.91 1.86 9.21
C LEU A 45 11.40 1.65 9.43
N GLY A 46 10.98 0.42 9.76
CA GLY A 46 9.58 0.06 9.94
C GLY A 46 8.82 -0.17 8.63
N ALA A 47 9.48 -0.13 7.48
CA ALA A 47 8.84 -0.32 6.18
C ALA A 47 8.71 -1.81 5.84
N ILE A 48 7.57 -2.20 5.27
CA ILE A 48 7.26 -3.60 4.92
C ILE A 48 7.27 -3.75 3.41
N THR A 49 8.02 -4.71 2.87
CA THR A 49 8.03 -5.00 1.44
C THR A 49 6.82 -5.85 1.07
N VAL A 50 6.10 -5.44 0.03
CA VAL A 50 4.88 -6.10 -0.43
C VAL A 50 4.83 -6.18 -1.96
N ARG A 51 4.03 -7.10 -2.48
CA ARG A 51 3.52 -7.03 -3.87
C ARG A 51 2.10 -6.48 -3.82
N ALA A 52 1.86 -5.33 -4.42
CA ALA A 52 0.54 -4.73 -4.52
C ALA A 52 -0.06 -5.02 -5.90
N GLN A 53 -1.35 -5.32 -5.92
CA GLN A 53 -2.17 -5.38 -7.12
C GLN A 53 -3.30 -4.35 -7.00
N ILE A 54 -3.45 -3.54 -8.04
CA ILE A 54 -4.52 -2.56 -8.20
C ILE A 54 -5.04 -2.72 -9.62
N GLY A 55 -6.32 -3.07 -9.76
CA GLY A 55 -6.90 -3.51 -11.03
C GLY A 55 -6.09 -4.68 -11.63
N VAL A 56 -5.52 -4.47 -12.82
CA VAL A 56 -4.69 -5.47 -13.52
C VAL A 56 -3.19 -5.28 -13.27
N THR A 57 -2.77 -4.11 -12.80
CA THR A 57 -1.36 -3.81 -12.56
C THR A 57 -0.87 -4.42 -11.25
N LYS A 58 0.26 -5.12 -11.33
CA LYS A 58 0.99 -5.67 -10.18
C LYS A 58 2.35 -4.98 -10.05
N ILE A 59 2.67 -4.51 -8.85
CA ILE A 59 3.94 -3.85 -8.56
C ILE A 59 4.56 -4.39 -7.26
N LYS A 60 5.88 -4.44 -7.22
CA LYS A 60 6.62 -4.59 -5.96
C LYS A 60 6.88 -3.21 -5.38
N THR A 61 6.53 -3.01 -4.11
CA THR A 61 6.66 -1.72 -3.43
C THR A 61 6.82 -1.93 -1.91
N SER A 62 6.88 -0.84 -1.16
CA SER A 62 6.96 -0.87 0.31
C SER A 62 5.82 -0.08 0.93
N LEU A 63 5.28 -0.60 2.03
CA LEU A 63 4.43 0.11 2.97
C LEU A 63 5.30 0.93 3.91
N PHE A 64 4.99 2.21 4.10
CA PHE A 64 5.71 3.10 5.00
C PHE A 64 4.87 3.43 6.23
N PRO A 65 5.38 3.29 7.46
CA PRO A 65 4.59 3.53 8.66
C PRO A 65 4.22 5.02 8.80
N ASP A 66 2.94 5.31 9.04
CA ASP A 66 2.47 6.63 9.47
C ASP A 66 2.05 6.55 10.95
N LYS A 67 2.92 7.06 11.82
CA LYS A 67 2.69 7.05 13.28
C LYS A 67 1.54 7.94 13.72
N ARG A 68 1.19 8.99 12.96
CA ARG A 68 0.10 9.91 13.32
C ARG A 68 -1.26 9.26 13.11
N ARG A 69 -1.37 8.40 12.10
CA ARG A 69 -2.60 7.68 11.74
C ARG A 69 -2.67 6.26 12.29
N ASP A 70 -1.61 5.81 12.95
CA ASP A 70 -1.40 4.41 13.29
C ASP A 70 -1.69 3.45 12.12
N SER A 71 -1.17 3.80 10.94
CA SER A 71 -1.41 3.04 9.70
C SER A 71 -0.13 2.93 8.87
N PHE A 72 -0.24 2.36 7.67
CA PHE A 72 0.78 2.41 6.64
C PHE A 72 0.31 3.21 5.43
N LEU A 73 1.25 3.94 4.84
CA LEU A 73 1.12 4.57 3.54
C LEU A 73 1.62 3.61 2.44
N LEU A 74 0.75 3.34 1.48
CA LEU A 74 1.12 2.72 0.20
C LEU A 74 1.27 3.82 -0.87
N PRO A 75 2.49 4.08 -1.37
CA PRO A 75 2.68 5.10 -2.40
C PRO A 75 2.17 4.64 -3.76
N LEU A 76 1.45 5.52 -4.46
CA LEU A 76 0.95 5.31 -5.82
C LEU A 76 1.78 6.12 -6.82
N LYS A 77 2.74 5.41 -7.46
CA LYS A 77 3.60 6.02 -8.49
C LYS A 77 2.77 6.54 -9.67
N ALA A 78 3.23 7.61 -10.31
CA ALA A 78 2.55 8.22 -11.46
C ALA A 78 2.25 7.22 -12.60
N GLU A 79 3.19 6.31 -12.89
CA GLU A 79 3.01 5.28 -13.91
C GLU A 79 1.86 4.30 -13.58
N LEU A 80 1.74 3.89 -12.31
CA LEU A 80 0.64 3.05 -11.85
C LEU A 80 -0.70 3.76 -12.00
N ARG A 81 -0.76 5.03 -11.56
CA ARG A 81 -1.98 5.83 -11.67
C ARG A 81 -2.41 6.05 -13.11
N GLY A 82 -1.46 6.33 -14.00
CA GLY A 82 -1.75 6.51 -15.43
C GLY A 82 -2.25 5.22 -16.11
N ARG A 83 -1.76 4.04 -15.69
CA ARG A 83 -2.21 2.74 -16.25
C ARG A 83 -3.61 2.34 -15.82
N GLU A 84 -3.95 2.61 -14.56
CA GLU A 84 -5.25 2.22 -13.98
C GLU A 84 -6.25 3.38 -13.95
N ASN A 85 -5.91 4.53 -14.56
CA ASN A 85 -6.73 5.76 -14.57
C ASN A 85 -7.18 6.20 -13.17
N ILE A 86 -6.23 6.32 -12.24
CA ILE A 86 -6.45 6.66 -10.84
C ILE A 86 -6.16 8.14 -10.59
N GLU A 87 -7.13 8.83 -10.00
CA GLU A 87 -7.07 10.22 -9.59
C GLU A 87 -7.15 10.40 -8.06
N GLU A 88 -6.99 11.64 -7.60
CA GLU A 88 -7.21 12.00 -6.19
C GLU A 88 -8.70 11.86 -5.84
N GLY A 89 -8.99 11.30 -4.66
CA GLY A 89 -10.36 11.05 -4.19
C GLY A 89 -10.98 9.75 -4.70
N ASP A 90 -10.32 9.02 -5.60
CA ASP A 90 -10.85 7.75 -6.10
C ASP A 90 -10.83 6.67 -5.00
N PRO A 91 -11.92 5.92 -4.82
CA PRO A 91 -11.88 4.69 -4.06
C PRO A 91 -11.26 3.58 -4.91
N ILE A 92 -10.16 2.98 -4.42
CA ILE A 92 -9.48 1.89 -5.11
C ILE A 92 -9.47 0.61 -4.27
N THR A 93 -9.62 -0.53 -4.92
CA THR A 93 -9.37 -1.83 -4.29
C THR A 93 -7.91 -2.22 -4.45
N VAL A 94 -7.25 -2.52 -3.33
CA VAL A 94 -5.87 -2.97 -3.28
C VAL A 94 -5.81 -4.39 -2.75
N THR A 95 -5.02 -5.25 -3.40
CA THR A 95 -4.62 -6.53 -2.84
C THR A 95 -3.12 -6.51 -2.58
N LEU A 96 -2.72 -6.71 -1.33
CA LEU A 96 -1.33 -6.85 -0.92
C LEU A 96 -1.00 -8.31 -0.71
N LEU A 97 0.16 -8.72 -1.21
CA LEU A 97 0.81 -9.96 -0.83
C LEU A 97 2.02 -9.62 0.02
N VAL A 98 1.98 -10.06 1.27
CA VAL A 98 3.04 -9.87 2.26
C VAL A 98 3.79 -11.18 2.41
N ASP A 99 5.11 -11.15 2.22
CA ASP A 99 5.95 -12.33 2.43
C ASP A 99 6.07 -12.58 3.95
N THR A 100 5.67 -13.78 4.41
CA THR A 100 5.65 -14.16 5.85
C THR A 100 6.96 -14.76 6.33
#